data_AF-A0A5M8FMX6-F1
#
_entry.id   AF-A0A5M8FMX6-F1
#
_cell.length_a   1.000
_cell.length_b   1.000
_cell.length_c   1.000
_cell.angle_alpha   90.00
_cell.angle_beta   90.00
_cell.angle_gamma   90.00
#
_symmetry.space_group_name_H-M   'P 1'
#
loop_
_entity.id
_entity.type
_entity.pdbx_description
1 polymer ?
#
loop_
_entity_poly.entity_id
_entity_poly.type
_entity_poly.pdbx_seq_one_letter_code
_entity_poly.pdbx_strand_id
1 'polypeptide(L)'
;MRCCFGFAAMRSVSRPDRARLRSAGAVILTLSLLGCAAQPERERPLPAALGPEAEIPGILPSMLAFGTTQSAEQTSAKEADFTQTTCQDLTRQSDEERAFALIFYDGYLAGRANTTTIDDTGVSEQLQRVREACTANPQSRVIDAFTAALR
;
A
#
# COMPACT_ATOMS: atom_id res chain seq x y z
N MET A 1 -4.60 27.53 -8.12
CA MET A 1 -3.25 26.95 -8.02
C MET A 1 -3.18 25.76 -8.96
N ARG A 2 -2.46 25.93 -10.07
CA ARG A 2 -2.20 24.92 -11.11
C ARG A 2 -0.77 24.43 -10.88
N CYS A 3 -0.58 23.14 -10.63
CA CYS A 3 0.71 22.48 -10.81
C CYS A 3 0.49 21.17 -11.57
N CYS A 4 0.74 21.27 -12.88
CA CYS A 4 1.38 20.32 -13.78
C CYS A 4 1.06 18.83 -13.65
N PHE A 5 0.17 18.37 -14.53
CA PHE A 5 0.29 17.10 -15.23
C PHE A 5 1.62 17.07 -16.01
N GLY A 6 2.36 15.96 -15.89
CA GLY A 6 3.61 15.73 -16.61
C GLY A 6 3.84 14.23 -16.82
N PHE A 7 3.08 13.66 -17.75
CA PHE A 7 3.27 12.30 -18.27
C PHE A 7 4.48 12.33 -19.23
N ALA A 8 5.63 11.83 -18.80
CA ALA A 8 6.84 11.76 -19.61
C ALA A 8 7.36 10.32 -19.70
N ALA A 9 7.07 9.72 -20.86
CA ALA A 9 7.78 8.64 -21.55
C ALA A 9 8.94 7.95 -20.78
N MET A 10 8.66 6.78 -20.20
CA MET A 10 9.72 5.80 -19.90
C MET A 10 10.26 5.24 -21.21
N ARG A 11 11.43 5.73 -21.60
CA ARG A 11 12.25 5.12 -22.65
C ARG A 11 12.76 3.75 -22.17
N SER A 12 12.50 2.75 -22.99
CA SER A 12 13.18 1.45 -23.07
C SER A 12 14.65 1.52 -22.66
N VAL A 13 14.98 1.00 -21.48
CA VAL A 13 16.35 0.66 -21.10
C VAL A 13 16.71 -0.67 -21.78
N SER A 14 17.47 -0.57 -22.86
CA SER A 14 18.14 -1.72 -23.48
C SER A 14 19.13 -2.32 -22.49
N ARG A 15 18.99 -3.62 -22.20
CA ARG A 15 19.98 -4.40 -21.44
C ARG A 15 21.28 -4.50 -22.25
N PRO A 16 22.45 -4.11 -21.71
CA PRO A 16 23.71 -4.34 -22.38
C PRO A 16 24.12 -5.82 -22.31
N ASP A 17 24.49 -6.33 -23.48
CA ASP A 17 24.98 -7.68 -23.77
C ASP A 17 26.30 -7.96 -23.02
N ARG A 18 26.35 -9.03 -22.22
CA ARG A 18 27.46 -9.35 -21.29
C ARG A 18 28.74 -9.85 -21.97
N ALA A 19 28.81 -9.88 -23.31
CA ALA A 19 29.88 -10.56 -24.03
C ALA A 19 31.15 -9.72 -24.33
N ARG A 20 31.24 -8.45 -23.90
CA ARG A 20 32.40 -7.58 -24.22
C ARG A 20 33.02 -6.84 -23.03
N LEU A 21 33.30 -7.53 -21.92
CA LEU A 21 34.21 -7.01 -20.88
C LEU A 21 35.53 -7.79 -20.85
N ARG A 22 36.34 -7.59 -21.89
CA ARG A 22 37.79 -7.81 -21.83
C ARG A 22 38.44 -6.69 -22.64
N SER A 23 39.41 -6.02 -22.02
CA SER A 23 40.31 -4.98 -22.56
C SER A 23 39.84 -3.52 -22.46
N ALA A 24 40.79 -2.69 -21.99
CA ALA A 24 40.79 -1.24 -21.81
C ALA A 24 39.88 -0.75 -20.66
N GLY A 25 40.39 -0.12 -19.61
CA GLY A 25 41.49 0.83 -19.56
C GLY A 25 40.92 2.13 -19.01
N ALA A 26 41.38 2.52 -17.83
CA ALA A 26 40.90 3.62 -17.00
C ALA A 26 40.60 4.93 -17.75
N VAL A 27 39.38 5.47 -17.63
CA VAL A 27 39.06 6.88 -17.92
C VAL A 27 37.81 7.32 -17.12
N ILE A 28 38.00 8.36 -16.30
CA ILE A 28 37.03 9.34 -15.76
C ILE A 28 36.24 8.97 -14.48
N LEU A 29 36.89 9.36 -13.39
CA LEU A 29 36.35 9.91 -12.15
C LEU A 29 35.53 11.20 -12.42
N THR A 30 34.52 11.44 -11.58
CA THR A 30 33.86 12.74 -11.22
C THR A 30 32.49 13.10 -11.81
N LEU A 31 31.64 13.63 -10.91
CA LEU A 31 30.26 14.16 -11.04
C LEU A 31 29.15 13.08 -11.12
N SER A 32 28.28 12.88 -10.13
CA SER A 32 27.48 13.89 -9.43
C SER A 32 27.04 13.42 -8.03
N LEU A 33 27.69 13.96 -7.00
CA LEU A 33 27.10 14.08 -5.65
C LEU A 33 26.26 15.36 -5.67
N LEU A 34 24.98 15.27 -6.02
CA LEU A 34 24.03 16.37 -5.85
C LEU A 34 22.65 15.81 -5.44
N GLY A 35 22.47 15.72 -4.12
CA GLY A 35 21.23 16.03 -3.42
C GLY A 35 19.97 15.25 -3.78
N CYS A 36 19.71 14.18 -3.02
CA CYS A 36 18.44 14.08 -2.31
C CYS A 36 18.78 13.83 -0.85
N ALA A 37 18.75 14.88 -0.04
CA ALA A 37 18.70 14.75 1.40
C ALA A 37 17.46 13.90 1.73
N ALA A 38 17.69 12.69 2.24
CA ALA A 38 16.68 11.96 2.97
C ALA A 38 16.23 12.85 4.13
N GLN A 39 14.99 13.33 4.09
CA GLN A 39 14.42 13.99 5.27
C GLN A 39 14.26 12.92 6.34
N PRO A 40 14.87 13.08 7.53
CA PRO A 40 14.55 12.22 8.65
C PRO A 40 13.07 12.40 8.98
N GLU A 41 12.36 11.29 9.06
CA GLU A 41 11.00 11.19 9.57
C GLU A 41 10.90 12.00 10.87
N ARG A 42 10.24 13.15 10.77
CA ARG A 42 9.83 13.93 11.94
C ARG A 42 8.75 13.08 12.62
N GLU A 43 9.17 12.32 13.63
CA GLU A 43 8.30 11.67 14.61
C GLU A 43 7.14 12.61 14.90
N ARG A 44 5.96 12.30 14.37
CA ARG A 44 4.72 12.93 14.84
C ARG A 44 4.47 12.33 16.22
N PRO A 45 4.50 13.14 17.29
CA PRO A 45 4.05 12.65 18.57
C PRO A 45 2.60 12.20 18.40
N LEU A 46 2.37 10.92 18.73
CA LEU A 46 1.05 10.36 18.92
C LEU A 46 0.29 11.30 19.87
N PRO A 47 -0.89 11.84 19.51
CA PRO A 47 -1.67 12.63 20.46
C PRO A 47 -2.05 11.71 21.62
N ALA A 48 -1.37 11.90 22.74
CA ALA A 48 -1.74 11.32 24.01
C ALA A 48 -3.18 11.74 24.34
N ALA A 49 -3.98 10.73 24.65
CA ALA A 49 -5.19 10.76 25.47
C ALA A 49 -5.79 12.16 25.75
N LEU A 50 -6.94 12.41 25.14
CA LEU A 50 -7.90 13.41 25.59
C LEU A 50 -8.34 13.06 27.02
N GLY A 51 -7.70 13.70 28.00
CA GLY A 51 -8.24 13.81 29.35
C GLY A 51 -9.40 14.82 29.37
N PRO A 52 -10.41 14.62 30.24
CA PRO A 52 -11.51 15.55 30.41
C PRO A 52 -11.14 16.72 31.33
N GLU A 53 -11.85 17.83 31.15
CA GLU A 53 -12.06 18.92 32.12
C GLU A 53 -10.89 19.89 32.37
N ALA A 54 -10.91 20.99 31.59
CA ALA A 54 -10.46 22.29 32.07
C ALA A 54 -11.57 23.32 31.77
N GLU A 55 -12.31 23.68 32.81
CA GLU A 55 -13.26 24.78 32.81
C GLU A 55 -12.54 26.12 32.54
N ILE A 56 -12.96 26.85 31.51
CA ILE A 56 -12.54 28.23 31.27
C ILE A 56 -13.76 29.13 31.49
N PRO A 57 -13.81 29.94 32.57
CA PRO A 57 -14.89 30.88 32.77
C PRO A 57 -14.65 32.18 31.99
N GLY A 58 -15.55 32.43 31.03
CA GLY A 58 -16.13 33.76 30.82
C GLY A 58 -15.35 34.78 30.00
N ILE A 59 -15.51 34.75 28.67
CA ILE A 59 -15.63 35.96 27.82
C ILE A 59 -16.66 35.67 26.71
N LEU A 60 -17.81 36.33 26.76
CA LEU A 60 -18.86 36.42 25.71
C LEU A 60 -18.71 37.78 24.98
N PRO A 61 -19.41 38.09 23.88
CA PRO A 61 -19.93 37.27 22.76
C PRO A 61 -19.63 37.92 21.37
N SER A 62 -20.09 37.28 20.29
CA SER A 62 -20.36 37.88 18.96
C SER A 62 -19.17 38.11 18.01
N MET A 63 -18.75 37.07 17.28
CA MET A 63 -18.46 37.19 15.84
C MET A 63 -18.81 35.91 15.09
N LEU A 64 -19.86 36.04 14.27
CA LEU A 64 -20.06 35.43 12.95
C LEU A 64 -19.75 33.93 12.80
N ALA A 65 -20.84 33.18 12.92
CA ALA A 65 -21.01 31.83 12.44
C ALA A 65 -20.64 31.69 10.95
N PHE A 66 -19.42 31.20 10.68
CA PHE A 66 -19.18 30.42 9.47
C PHE A 66 -19.64 29.00 9.77
N GLY A 67 -20.89 28.70 9.41
CA GLY A 67 -21.39 27.34 9.35
C GLY A 67 -20.63 26.57 8.28
N THR A 68 -19.51 25.96 8.63
CA THR A 68 -19.03 24.80 7.87
C THR A 68 -20.00 23.67 8.19
N THR A 69 -21.03 23.53 7.36
CA THR A 69 -21.75 22.27 7.18
C THR A 69 -20.74 21.27 6.66
N GLN A 70 -19.90 20.76 7.56
CA GLN A 70 -19.13 19.57 7.32
C GLN A 70 -20.17 18.48 7.36
N SER A 71 -20.72 18.12 6.20
CA SER A 71 -21.36 16.83 6.02
C SER A 71 -20.31 15.81 6.47
N ALA A 72 -20.43 15.37 7.72
CA ALA A 72 -19.88 14.11 8.14
C ALA A 72 -20.62 13.09 7.28
N GLU A 73 -20.07 12.83 6.09
CA GLU A 73 -20.38 11.64 5.34
C GLU A 73 -20.06 10.53 6.33
N GLN A 74 -21.11 9.98 6.95
CA GLN A 74 -20.99 8.83 7.81
C GLN A 74 -20.55 7.70 6.88
N THR A 75 -19.24 7.63 6.65
CA THR A 75 -18.57 6.41 6.23
C THR A 75 -18.80 5.46 7.39
N SER A 76 -19.99 4.84 7.39
CA SER A 76 -20.24 3.64 8.16
C SER A 76 -19.14 2.70 7.73
N ALA A 77 -18.14 2.54 8.59
CA ALA A 77 -17.11 1.54 8.43
C ALA A 77 -17.86 0.22 8.37
N LYS A 78 -18.12 -0.23 7.15
CA LYS A 78 -18.87 -1.45 6.91
C LYS A 78 -17.88 -2.54 7.27
N GLU A 79 -18.03 -3.06 8.48
CA GLU A 79 -17.28 -4.22 8.94
C GLU A 79 -17.56 -5.34 7.94
N ALA A 80 -16.57 -5.60 7.08
CA ALA A 80 -16.67 -6.57 6.01
C ALA A 80 -15.96 -7.84 6.48
N ASP A 81 -16.69 -8.95 6.49
CA ASP A 81 -16.08 -10.26 6.71
C ASP A 81 -15.26 -10.64 5.48
N PHE A 82 -13.96 -10.39 5.56
CA PHE A 82 -13.04 -10.70 4.47
C PHE A 82 -13.03 -12.20 4.14
N THR A 83 -13.34 -13.09 5.10
CA THR A 83 -13.36 -14.54 4.84
C THR A 83 -14.46 -14.98 3.87
N GLN A 84 -15.47 -14.12 3.65
CA GLN A 84 -16.56 -14.34 2.70
C GLN A 84 -16.31 -13.70 1.33
N THR A 85 -15.22 -12.95 1.16
CA THR A 85 -14.93 -12.25 -0.10
C THR A 85 -14.67 -13.27 -1.20
N THR A 86 -15.37 -13.12 -2.33
CA THR A 86 -15.17 -13.98 -3.48
C THR A 86 -14.01 -13.52 -4.35
N CYS A 87 -13.45 -14.42 -5.14
CA CYS A 87 -12.46 -14.09 -6.15
C CYS A 87 -12.99 -13.05 -7.16
N GLN A 88 -14.29 -13.09 -7.49
CA GLN A 88 -14.93 -12.07 -8.32
C GLN A 88 -14.87 -10.68 -7.68
N ASP A 89 -15.17 -10.58 -6.38
CA ASP A 89 -15.12 -9.30 -5.66
C ASP A 89 -13.71 -8.74 -5.63
N LEU A 90 -12.70 -9.61 -5.43
CA LEU A 90 -11.28 -9.24 -5.46
C LEU A 90 -10.85 -8.72 -6.83
N THR A 91 -11.28 -9.36 -7.92
CA THR A 91 -10.93 -8.93 -9.30
C THR A 91 -11.58 -7.62 -9.72
N ARG A 92 -12.70 -7.23 -9.09
CA ARG A 92 -13.39 -5.96 -9.35
C ARG A 92 -12.73 -4.76 -8.65
N GLN A 93 -11.90 -5.01 -7.65
CA GLN A 93 -11.14 -3.94 -6.97
C GLN A 93 -10.10 -3.33 -7.89
N SER A 94 -9.68 -2.11 -7.58
CA SER A 94 -8.50 -1.51 -8.21
C SER A 94 -7.24 -2.35 -7.96
N ASP A 95 -6.21 -2.12 -8.77
CA ASP A 95 -4.94 -2.86 -8.63
C ASP A 95 -4.30 -2.65 -7.24
N GLU A 96 -4.41 -1.43 -6.70
CA GLU A 96 -3.89 -1.06 -5.38
C GLU A 96 -4.69 -1.73 -4.26
N GLU A 97 -6.02 -1.63 -4.27
CA GLU A 97 -6.88 -2.29 -3.28
C GLU A 97 -6.73 -3.81 -3.32
N ARG A 98 -6.58 -4.38 -4.53
CA ARG A 98 -6.34 -5.81 -4.70
C ARG A 98 -4.97 -6.21 -4.15
N ALA A 99 -3.92 -5.43 -4.40
CA ALA A 99 -2.60 -5.70 -3.83
C ALA A 99 -2.64 -5.65 -2.29
N PHE A 100 -3.30 -4.63 -1.73
CA PHE A 100 -3.50 -4.52 -0.28
C PHE A 100 -4.27 -5.71 0.30
N ALA A 101 -5.37 -6.11 -0.35
CA ALA A 101 -6.15 -7.28 0.06
C ALA A 101 -5.30 -8.56 0.05
N LEU A 102 -4.53 -8.80 -1.02
CA LEU A 102 -3.66 -9.98 -1.12
C LEU A 102 -2.62 -10.05 0.01
N ILE A 103 -1.98 -8.92 0.35
CA ILE A 103 -1.05 -8.83 1.49
C ILE A 103 -1.77 -9.13 2.81
N PHE A 104 -3.00 -8.62 2.98
CA PHE A 104 -3.79 -8.90 4.17
C PHE A 104 -4.13 -10.39 4.32
N TYR A 105 -4.54 -11.08 3.24
CA TYR A 105 -4.79 -12.53 3.26
C TYR A 105 -3.53 -13.32 3.60
N ASP A 106 -2.40 -12.96 2.99
CA ASP A 106 -1.13 -13.61 3.25
C ASP A 106 -0.71 -13.46 4.72
N GLY A 107 -0.74 -12.23 5.24
CA GLY A 107 -0.43 -11.94 6.64
C GLY A 107 -1.39 -12.63 7.63
N TYR A 108 -2.68 -12.72 7.30
CA TYR A 108 -3.65 -13.46 8.11
C TYR A 108 -3.30 -14.95 8.20
N LEU A 109 -2.93 -15.57 7.08
CA LEU A 109 -2.55 -16.98 7.06
C LEU A 109 -1.20 -17.23 7.74
N ALA A 110 -0.22 -16.34 7.56
CA ALA A 110 1.06 -16.40 8.27
C ALA A 110 0.85 -16.29 9.79
N GLY A 111 -0.01 -15.37 10.24
CA GLY A 111 -0.39 -15.24 11.65
C GLY A 111 -1.08 -16.48 12.19
N ARG A 112 -1.98 -17.10 11.41
CA ARG A 112 -2.61 -18.39 11.78
C ARG A 112 -1.62 -19.56 11.84
N ALA A 113 -0.58 -19.53 11.03
CA ALA A 113 0.50 -20.50 11.04
C ALA A 113 1.56 -20.21 12.13
N ASN A 114 1.42 -19.10 12.87
CA ASN A 114 2.41 -18.60 13.85
C ASN A 114 3.81 -18.43 13.23
N THR A 115 3.85 -17.99 11.98
CA THR A 115 5.08 -17.71 11.23
C THR A 115 5.40 -16.22 11.28
N THR A 116 6.66 -15.90 11.51
CA THR A 116 7.19 -14.52 11.54
C THR A 116 8.18 -14.23 10.40
N THR A 117 8.39 -15.20 9.51
CA THR A 117 9.33 -15.11 8.38
C THR A 117 8.57 -15.13 7.06
N ILE A 118 8.94 -14.25 6.14
CA ILE A 118 8.38 -14.19 4.80
C ILE A 118 9.43 -14.71 3.81
N ASP A 119 9.04 -15.63 2.95
CA ASP A 119 9.80 -16.01 1.76
C ASP A 119 9.29 -15.17 0.57
N ASP A 120 9.97 -14.07 0.28
CA ASP A 120 9.58 -13.14 -0.78
C ASP A 120 9.42 -13.81 -2.16
N THR A 121 10.20 -14.86 -2.43
CA THR A 121 10.12 -15.60 -3.70
C THR A 121 8.88 -16.50 -3.69
N GLY A 122 8.68 -17.25 -2.60
CA GLY A 122 7.52 -18.11 -2.40
C GLY A 122 6.19 -17.35 -2.42
N VAL A 123 6.14 -16.14 -1.84
CA VAL A 123 4.94 -15.28 -1.86
C VAL A 123 4.56 -14.91 -3.29
N SER A 124 5.51 -14.55 -4.13
CA SER A 124 5.22 -14.18 -5.53
C SER A 124 4.61 -15.35 -6.31
N GLU A 125 5.15 -16.55 -6.14
CA GLU A 125 4.61 -17.77 -6.76
C GLU A 125 3.24 -18.17 -6.19
N GLN A 126 3.06 -18.02 -4.89
CA GLN A 126 1.78 -18.28 -4.21
C GLN A 126 0.70 -17.33 -4.71
N LEU A 127 0.97 -16.02 -4.79
CA LEU A 127 0.03 -15.03 -5.30
C LEU A 127 -0.33 -15.27 -6.77
N GLN A 128 0.62 -15.78 -7.57
CA GLN A 128 0.34 -16.19 -8.94
C GLN A 128 -0.63 -17.39 -8.96
N ARG A 129 -0.42 -18.42 -8.14
CA ARG A 129 -1.34 -19.56 -8.01
C ARG A 129 -2.72 -19.15 -7.52
N VAL A 130 -2.81 -18.21 -6.57
CA VAL A 130 -4.09 -17.64 -6.11
C VAL A 130 -4.81 -16.94 -7.25
N ARG A 131 -4.10 -16.14 -8.06
CA ARG A 131 -4.68 -15.46 -9.23
C ARG A 131 -5.24 -16.46 -10.24
N GLU A 132 -4.50 -17.53 -10.50
CA GLU A 132 -4.93 -18.62 -11.39
C GLU A 132 -6.17 -19.33 -10.86
N ALA A 133 -6.18 -19.70 -9.58
CA ALA A 133 -7.33 -20.30 -8.91
C ALA A 133 -8.57 -19.39 -8.94
N CYS A 134 -8.38 -18.10 -8.68
CA CYS A 134 -9.45 -17.11 -8.75
C CYS A 134 -9.99 -16.89 -10.17
N THR A 135 -9.13 -17.00 -11.18
CA THR A 135 -9.54 -16.92 -12.60
C THR A 135 -10.33 -18.16 -13.00
N ALA A 136 -9.92 -19.34 -12.51
CA ALA A 136 -10.61 -20.61 -12.80
C ALA A 136 -11.97 -20.73 -12.12
N ASN A 137 -12.12 -20.19 -10.91
CA ASN A 137 -13.39 -20.20 -10.17
C ASN A 137 -13.68 -18.84 -9.50
N PRO A 138 -14.35 -17.90 -10.20
CA PRO A 138 -14.60 -16.56 -9.67
C PRO A 138 -15.59 -16.52 -8.49
N GLN A 139 -16.40 -17.56 -8.30
CA GLN A 139 -17.35 -17.64 -7.17
C GLN A 139 -16.72 -18.26 -5.91
N SER A 140 -15.50 -18.80 -6.02
CA SER A 140 -14.77 -19.31 -4.86
C SER A 140 -14.35 -18.19 -3.92
N ARG A 141 -14.21 -18.50 -2.63
CA ARG A 141 -13.72 -17.52 -1.65
C ARG A 141 -12.21 -17.36 -1.80
N VAL A 142 -11.73 -16.14 -1.64
CA VAL A 142 -10.29 -15.83 -1.77
C VAL A 142 -9.47 -16.66 -0.77
N ILE A 143 -9.96 -16.82 0.46
CA ILE A 143 -9.27 -17.60 1.50
C ILE A 143 -9.10 -19.08 1.11
N ASP A 144 -10.05 -19.65 0.36
CA ASP A 144 -9.97 -21.03 -0.12
C ASP A 144 -8.91 -21.14 -1.23
N ALA A 145 -8.81 -20.13 -2.10
CA ALA A 145 -7.77 -20.05 -3.14
C ALA A 145 -6.37 -19.96 -2.52
N PHE A 146 -6.18 -19.16 -1.47
CA PHE A 146 -4.91 -19.12 -0.73
C PHE A 146 -4.58 -20.45 -0.05
N THR A 147 -5.57 -21.08 0.58
CA THR A 147 -5.37 -22.38 1.25
C THR A 147 -5.01 -23.48 0.24
N ALA A 148 -5.55 -23.42 -0.98
CA ALA A 148 -5.18 -24.33 -2.06
C ALA A 148 -3.75 -24.06 -2.58
N ALA A 149 -3.33 -22.79 -2.66
CA ALA A 149 -2.01 -22.39 -3.14
C ALA A 149 -0.86 -22.68 -2.15
N LEU A 150 -1.17 -22.89 -0.87
CA LEU A 150 -0.22 -23.28 0.18
C LEU A 150 0.13 -24.78 0.17
N ARG A 151 -0.56 -25.60 -0.62
CA ARG A 151 -0.27 -27.03 -0.80
C ARG A 151 0.62 -27.27 -2.03
#